data_AF-A0A938QGF9-F1
#
_entry.id   AF-A0A938QGF9-F1
#
_cell.length_a   1.000
_cell.length_b   1.000
_cell.length_c   1.000
_cell.angle_alpha   90.00
_cell.angle_beta   90.00
_cell.angle_gamma   90.00
#
_symmetry.space_group_name_H-M   'P 1'
#
loop_
_entity.id
_entity.type
_entity.pdbx_description
1 polymer ?
#
loop_
_entity_poly.entity_id
_entity_poly.type
_entity_poly.pdbx_seq_one_letter_code
_entity_poly.pdbx_strand_id
1 'polypeptide(L)'
;MRDDREKLLDIFDAIEQIEKYAVQGREAFESSELIQVWHVRHLQVIGEAARTLSSGFKDKHPQIPWTRIVGMRNILVHHYFEIDLPVVWEVVEHELPQLKAQVEAILREGEGG
;
A
#
# COMPACT_ATOMS: atom_id res chain seq x y z
N MET A 1 -21.33 -2.70 -5.75
CA MET A 1 -20.01 -2.19 -6.16
C MET A 1 -19.47 -1.44 -4.95
N ARG A 2 -18.25 -1.75 -4.49
CA ARG A 2 -17.68 -1.12 -3.29
C ARG A 2 -17.44 0.37 -3.53
N ASP A 3 -17.72 1.19 -2.53
CA ASP A 3 -17.48 2.64 -2.61
C ASP A 3 -15.99 2.98 -2.44
N ASP A 4 -15.63 4.25 -2.60
CA ASP A 4 -14.22 4.66 -2.48
C ASP A 4 -13.70 4.64 -1.04
N ARG A 5 -14.58 4.78 -0.03
CA ARG A 5 -14.20 4.70 1.38
C ARG A 5 -13.83 3.25 1.75
N GLU A 6 -14.61 2.27 1.29
CA GLU A 6 -14.31 0.85 1.48
C GLU A 6 -12.98 0.44 0.85
N LYS A 7 -12.65 0.96 -0.34
CA LYS A 7 -11.34 0.72 -0.99
C LYS A 7 -10.21 1.42 -0.26
N LEU A 8 -10.47 2.60 0.29
CA LEU A 8 -9.50 3.31 1.11
C LEU A 8 -9.21 2.57 2.42
N LEU A 9 -10.23 1.95 3.02
CA LEU A 9 -10.05 1.02 4.14
C LEU A 9 -9.21 -0.20 3.77
N ASP A 10 -9.37 -0.78 2.57
CA ASP A 10 -8.49 -1.87 2.12
C ASP A 10 -7.01 -1.46 2.11
N ILE A 11 -6.72 -0.22 1.69
CA ILE A 11 -5.36 0.31 1.70
C ILE A 11 -4.86 0.42 3.13
N PHE A 12 -5.65 1.02 4.02
CA PHE A 12 -5.30 1.17 5.44
C PHE A 12 -5.02 -0.18 6.10
N ASP A 13 -5.96 -1.12 5.97
CA ASP A 13 -5.84 -2.47 6.53
C ASP A 13 -4.64 -3.21 5.96
N ALA A 14 -4.35 -3.07 4.65
CA ALA A 14 -3.18 -3.71 4.06
C ALA A 14 -1.86 -3.16 4.61
N ILE A 15 -1.79 -1.85 4.90
CA ILE A 15 -0.60 -1.26 5.54
C ILE A 15 -0.44 -1.79 6.97
N GLU A 16 -1.52 -1.84 7.76
CA GLU A 16 -1.50 -2.42 9.12
C GLU A 16 -0.99 -3.86 9.13
N GLN A 17 -1.36 -4.66 8.13
CA GLN A 17 -0.87 -6.03 8.02
C GLN A 17 0.62 -6.10 7.69
N ILE A 18 1.14 -5.17 6.88
CA ILE A 18 2.57 -5.07 6.59
C ILE A 18 3.35 -4.72 7.87
N GLU A 19 2.87 -3.73 8.63
CA GLU A 19 3.54 -3.23 9.83
C GLU A 19 3.73 -4.30 10.92
N LYS A 20 2.81 -5.29 11.02
CA LYS A 20 2.93 -6.43 11.95
C LYS A 20 4.27 -7.16 11.86
N TYR A 21 4.85 -7.23 10.66
CA TYR A 21 6.13 -7.88 10.44
C TYR A 21 7.25 -6.88 10.16
N ALA A 22 6.95 -5.70 9.63
CA ALA A 22 7.95 -4.65 9.40
C ALA A 22 8.63 -4.18 10.69
N VAL A 23 7.93 -4.23 11.85
CA VAL A 23 8.50 -3.92 13.17
C VAL A 23 9.69 -4.81 13.55
N GLN A 24 9.82 -5.99 12.94
CA GLN A 24 10.94 -6.91 13.16
C GLN A 24 12.21 -6.47 12.41
N GLY A 25 12.10 -5.45 11.56
CA GLY A 25 13.22 -4.84 10.85
C GLY A 25 13.63 -5.55 9.57
N ARG A 26 14.59 -4.93 8.88
CA ARG A 26 15.08 -5.35 7.57
C ARG A 26 15.66 -6.76 7.55
N GLU A 27 16.39 -7.13 8.60
CA GLU A 27 17.02 -8.45 8.71
C GLU A 27 15.96 -9.57 8.73
N ALA A 28 14.86 -9.38 9.45
CA ALA A 28 13.75 -10.34 9.48
C ALA A 28 13.09 -10.47 8.09
N PHE A 29 12.93 -9.36 7.38
CA PHE A 29 12.45 -9.36 6.00
C PHE A 29 13.40 -10.10 5.05
N GLU A 30 14.69 -9.81 5.07
CA GLU A 30 15.67 -10.44 4.17
C GLU A 30 15.89 -11.93 4.47
N SER A 31 15.73 -12.36 5.72
CA SER A 31 15.94 -13.75 6.15
C SER A 31 14.72 -14.66 6.05
N SER A 32 13.53 -14.11 5.76
CA SER A 32 12.28 -14.88 5.75
C SER A 32 11.48 -14.67 4.47
N GLU A 33 11.47 -15.70 3.62
CA GLU A 33 10.64 -15.74 2.40
C GLU A 33 9.15 -15.53 2.73
N LEU A 34 8.66 -16.05 3.86
CA LEU A 34 7.29 -15.85 4.30
C LEU A 34 6.99 -14.37 4.57
N ILE A 35 7.93 -13.65 5.18
CA ILE A 35 7.79 -12.21 5.42
C ILE A 35 7.84 -11.45 4.08
N GLN A 36 8.72 -11.82 3.16
CA GLN A 36 8.80 -11.22 1.82
C GLN A 36 7.49 -11.39 1.05
N VAL A 37 6.99 -12.63 0.96
CA VAL A 37 5.73 -12.95 0.29
C VAL A 37 4.56 -12.22 0.94
N TRP A 38 4.54 -12.12 2.27
CA TRP A 38 3.52 -11.35 2.99
C TRP A 38 3.52 -9.87 2.59
N HIS A 39 4.68 -9.21 2.61
CA HIS A 39 4.80 -7.80 2.23
C HIS A 39 4.38 -7.57 0.78
N VAL A 40 4.90 -8.39 -0.15
CA VAL A 40 4.56 -8.29 -1.57
C VAL A 40 3.05 -8.45 -1.81
N ARG A 41 2.42 -9.44 -1.17
CA ARG A 41 0.97 -9.65 -1.27
C ARG A 41 0.19 -8.41 -0.83
N HIS A 42 0.55 -7.80 0.30
CA HIS A 42 -0.18 -6.64 0.82
C HIS A 42 0.08 -5.37 -0.01
N LEU A 43 1.29 -5.19 -0.56
CA LEU A 43 1.58 -4.13 -1.52
C LEU A 43 0.74 -4.27 -2.80
N GLN A 44 0.50 -5.50 -3.27
CA GLN A 44 -0.41 -5.75 -4.40
C GLN A 44 -1.86 -5.35 -4.06
N VAL A 45 -2.33 -5.63 -2.85
CA VAL A 45 -3.67 -5.21 -2.39
C VAL A 45 -3.79 -3.68 -2.38
N ILE A 46 -2.79 -2.98 -1.84
CA ILE A 46 -2.74 -1.51 -1.83
C ILE A 46 -2.87 -0.95 -3.26
N GLY A 47 -2.09 -1.49 -4.21
CA GLY A 47 -2.14 -1.00 -5.58
C GLY A 47 -3.43 -1.35 -6.32
N GLU A 48 -4.05 -2.50 -6.04
CA GLU A 48 -5.35 -2.87 -6.62
C GLU A 48 -6.48 -1.98 -6.08
N ALA A 49 -6.50 -1.73 -4.77
CA ALA A 49 -7.44 -0.79 -4.16
C ALA A 49 -7.26 0.62 -4.74
N ALA A 50 -6.02 1.12 -4.82
CA ALA A 50 -5.71 2.40 -5.45
C ALA A 50 -6.15 2.48 -6.92
N ARG A 51 -5.99 1.39 -7.68
CA ARG A 51 -6.41 1.31 -9.09
C ARG A 51 -7.92 1.50 -9.23
N THR A 52 -8.69 0.90 -8.34
CA THR A 52 -10.16 0.84 -8.41
C THR A 52 -10.88 2.05 -7.79
N LEU A 53 -10.18 2.95 -7.11
CA LEU A 53 -10.70 4.26 -6.70
C LEU A 53 -11.19 5.07 -7.91
N SER A 54 -12.29 5.80 -7.75
CA SER A 54 -12.82 6.67 -8.81
C SER A 54 -11.85 7.80 -9.17
N SER A 55 -11.95 8.33 -10.40
CA SER A 55 -11.17 9.51 -10.81
C SER A 55 -11.48 10.71 -9.93
N GLY A 56 -12.76 10.98 -9.67
CA GLY A 56 -13.18 12.10 -8.83
C GLY A 56 -12.65 12.02 -7.39
N PHE A 57 -12.45 10.82 -6.84
CA PHE A 57 -11.79 10.65 -5.56
C PHE A 57 -10.28 10.97 -5.66
N LYS A 58 -9.60 10.42 -6.66
CA LYS A 58 -8.16 10.67 -6.88
C LYS A 58 -7.87 12.15 -7.11
N ASP A 59 -8.73 12.83 -7.87
CA ASP A 59 -8.61 14.26 -8.18
C ASP A 59 -8.80 15.15 -6.94
N LYS A 60 -9.60 14.71 -5.97
CA LYS A 60 -9.77 15.40 -4.67
C LYS A 60 -8.60 15.20 -3.71
N HIS A 61 -7.81 14.15 -3.91
CA HIS A 61 -6.67 13.80 -3.06
C HIS A 61 -5.36 13.70 -3.87
N PRO A 62 -4.92 14.78 -4.56
CA PRO A 62 -3.76 14.75 -5.45
C PRO A 62 -2.42 14.67 -4.70
N GLN A 63 -2.41 14.90 -3.39
CA GLN A 63 -1.23 14.73 -2.52
C GLN A 63 -0.77 13.27 -2.39
N ILE A 64 -1.64 12.32 -2.71
CA ILE A 64 -1.31 10.89 -2.75
C ILE A 64 -0.91 10.54 -4.20
N PRO A 65 0.28 9.95 -4.44
CA PRO A 65 0.77 9.66 -5.78
C PRO A 65 0.10 8.39 -6.36
N TRP A 66 -1.22 8.42 -6.60
CA TRP A 66 -2.03 7.27 -7.01
C TRP A 66 -1.44 6.50 -8.21
N THR A 67 -0.97 7.21 -9.23
CA THR A 67 -0.37 6.60 -10.43
C THR A 67 0.88 5.79 -10.09
N ARG A 68 1.72 6.27 -9.15
CA ARG A 68 2.92 5.55 -8.71
C ARG A 68 2.55 4.29 -7.94
N ILE A 69 1.55 4.38 -7.06
CA ILE A 69 1.04 3.25 -6.26
C ILE A 69 0.47 2.14 -7.18
N VAL A 70 -0.29 2.52 -8.20
CA VAL A 70 -0.80 1.58 -9.22
C VAL A 70 0.35 0.99 -10.05
N GLY A 71 1.33 1.81 -10.42
CA GLY A 71 2.53 1.37 -11.14
C GLY A 71 3.33 0.32 -10.38
N MET A 72 3.51 0.50 -9.07
CA MET A 72 4.17 -0.48 -8.18
C MET A 72 3.49 -1.85 -8.28
N ARG A 73 2.15 -1.91 -8.22
CA ARG A 73 1.42 -3.18 -8.36
C ARG A 73 1.67 -3.84 -9.71
N ASN A 74 1.77 -3.07 -10.79
CA ASN A 74 2.08 -3.65 -12.10
C ASN A 74 3.46 -4.30 -12.12
N ILE A 75 4.46 -3.69 -11.48
CA ILE A 75 5.79 -4.27 -11.34
C ILE A 75 5.72 -5.56 -10.50
N LEU A 76 5.08 -5.52 -9.33
CA LEU A 76 4.99 -6.67 -8.42
C LEU A 76 4.21 -7.86 -9.00
N VAL A 77 3.30 -7.63 -9.95
CA VAL A 77 2.50 -8.70 -10.59
C VAL A 77 3.14 -9.22 -11.88
N HIS A 78 3.71 -8.34 -12.72
CA HIS A 78 4.22 -8.73 -14.04
C HIS A 78 5.72 -9.05 -14.04
N HIS A 79 6.48 -8.46 -13.11
CA HIS A 79 7.92 -8.69 -12.96
C HIS A 79 8.22 -9.41 -11.65
N TYR A 80 7.33 -10.30 -11.22
CA TYR A 80 7.43 -11.00 -9.93
C TYR A 80 8.70 -11.85 -9.80
N PHE A 81 9.28 -12.29 -10.93
CA PHE A 81 10.53 -13.07 -11.00
C PHE A 81 11.79 -12.19 -10.87
N GLU A 82 11.65 -10.87 -10.91
CA GLU A 82 12.71 -9.85 -10.82
C GLU A 82 12.41 -8.83 -9.70
N ILE A 83 11.64 -9.22 -8.67
CA ILE A 83 11.35 -8.31 -7.55
C ILE A 83 12.65 -7.99 -6.83
N ASP A 84 13.05 -6.72 -6.91
CA ASP A 84 14.13 -6.16 -6.12
C ASP A 84 13.67 -6.00 -4.67
N LEU A 85 14.04 -6.98 -3.83
CA LEU A 85 13.71 -7.02 -2.40
C LEU A 85 14.17 -5.76 -1.65
N PRO A 86 15.39 -5.21 -1.88
CA PRO A 86 15.76 -3.89 -1.39
C PRO A 86 14.73 -2.81 -1.71
N VAL A 87 14.26 -2.71 -2.96
CA VAL A 87 13.22 -1.72 -3.33
C VAL A 87 11.91 -1.94 -2.59
N VAL A 88 11.49 -3.20 -2.41
CA VAL A 88 10.30 -3.52 -1.60
C VAL A 88 10.46 -3.03 -0.17
N TRP A 89 11.62 -3.25 0.43
CA TRP A 89 11.90 -2.78 1.79
C TRP A 89 11.88 -1.25 1.90
N GLU A 90 12.48 -0.53 0.93
CA GLU A 90 12.45 0.94 0.91
C GLU A 90 11.01 1.49 0.88
N VAL A 91 10.12 0.87 0.10
CA VAL A 91 8.70 1.25 0.08
C VAL A 91 8.07 1.03 1.46
N VAL A 92 8.35 -0.10 2.09
CA VAL A 92 7.80 -0.48 3.39
C VAL A 92 8.27 0.47 4.49
N GLU A 93 9.56 0.81 4.49
CA GLU A 93 10.18 1.64 5.53
C GLU A 93 9.86 3.13 5.38
N HIS A 94 9.80 3.65 4.14
CA HIS A 94 9.76 5.10 3.91
C HIS A 94 8.45 5.60 3.29
N GLU A 95 7.82 4.84 2.40
CA GLU A 95 6.65 5.32 1.64
C GLU A 95 5.33 4.94 2.33
N LEU A 96 5.24 3.73 2.90
CA LEU A 96 4.02 3.27 3.56
C LEU A 96 3.61 4.09 4.79
N PRO A 97 4.52 4.53 5.69
CA PRO A 97 4.13 5.37 6.82
C PRO A 97 3.48 6.69 6.38
N GLN A 98 4.00 7.30 5.32
CA GLN A 98 3.42 8.50 4.74
C GLN A 98 2.03 8.23 4.14
N LEU A 99 1.91 7.17 3.33
CA LEU A 99 0.63 6.78 2.74
C LEU A 99 -0.42 6.51 3.81
N LYS A 100 -0.05 5.80 4.89
CA LYS A 100 -0.93 5.50 6.02
C LYS A 100 -1.49 6.77 6.65
N ALA A 101 -0.61 7.73 6.96
CA ALA A 101 -1.03 8.99 7.57
C ALA A 101 -1.99 9.78 6.68
N GLN A 102 -1.75 9.81 5.37
CA GLN A 102 -2.64 10.47 4.40
C GLN A 102 -3.99 9.77 4.30
N VAL A 103 -3.99 8.43 4.24
CA VAL A 103 -5.22 7.62 4.20
C VAL A 103 -6.04 7.78 5.47
N GLU A 104 -5.39 7.73 6.64
CA GLU A 104 -6.04 7.89 7.93
C GLU A 104 -6.68 9.28 8.07
N ALA A 105 -6.00 10.34 7.61
CA ALA A 105 -6.57 11.68 7.59
C ALA A 105 -7.86 11.75 6.77
N ILE A 106 -7.86 11.18 5.55
CA ILE A 106 -9.04 11.16 4.68
C ILE A 106 -10.19 10.34 5.29
N LEU A 107 -9.88 9.20 5.92
CA LEU A 107 -10.89 8.36 6.58
C LEU A 107 -11.57 9.09 7.74
N ARG A 108 -10.83 9.89 8.51
CA ARG A 108 -11.35 10.69 9.63
C ARG A 108 -12.20 11.87 9.15
N GLU A 109 -11.84 12.53 8.05
CA GLU A 109 -12.64 13.61 7.46
C GLU A 109 -14.05 13.15 7.05
N GLY A 110 -14.19 11.89 6.63
CA GLY A 110 -15.48 11.29 6.27
C GLY A 110 -16.36 10.84 7.43
N GLU A 111 -15.87 10.87 8.68
CA GLU A 111 -16.62 10.49 9.89
C GLU A 111 -17.25 11.70 10.61
N GLY A 112 -16.92 12.92 10.18
CA GLY A 112 -17.39 14.18 10.78
C GLY A 112 -18.56 14.87 10.09
N GLY A 113 -19.32 14.16 9.24
CA GLY A 113 -20.46 14.68 8.46
C GLY A 113 -21.80 14.08 8.84
#